data_AF-A0A3M1GU39-F1
#
_entry.id   AF-A0A3M1GU39-F1
#
_cell.length_a   1.000
_cell.length_b   1.000
_cell.length_c   1.000
_cell.angle_alpha   90.00
_cell.angle_beta   90.00
_cell.angle_gamma   90.00
#
_symmetry.space_group_name_H-M   'P 1'
#
loop_
_entity.id
_entity.type
_entity.pdbx_description
1 polymer ?
#
loop_
_entity_poly.entity_id
_entity_poly.type
_entity_poly.pdbx_seq_one_letter_code
_entity_poly.pdbx_strand_id
1 'polypeptide(L)'
;HQRFGEMPIGTNAEITAALAGDNRLGHAPLPADHPAIDEQGRLLDRWGTPFFFHQLSRDRMDIRSAGPDRHLFTDDDIVWPDPEVATAPPPPAP
;
A
#
# COMPACT_ATOMS: atom_id res chain seq x y z
N HIS A 1 -11.45 1.41 14.45
CA HIS A 1 -10.50 1.27 15.59
C HIS A 1 -9.35 0.40 15.11
N GLN A 2 -8.15 0.97 14.83
CA GLN A 2 -6.95 0.19 14.49
C GLN A 2 -6.26 -0.27 15.79
N ARG A 3 -5.88 -1.55 15.88
CA ARG A 3 -5.10 -2.16 16.98
C ARG A 3 -3.65 -2.38 16.54
N PHE A 4 -2.74 -2.54 17.51
CA PHE A 4 -1.34 -2.95 17.27
C PHE A 4 -1.31 -4.25 16.44
N GLY A 5 -0.58 -4.23 15.31
CA GLY A 5 -0.42 -5.36 14.39
C GLY A 5 -1.43 -5.43 13.23
N GLU A 6 -2.37 -4.49 13.12
CA GLU A 6 -3.33 -4.44 12.00
C GLU A 6 -2.83 -3.48 10.91
N MET A 7 -2.96 -3.88 9.65
CA MET A 7 -2.67 -2.97 8.53
C MET A 7 -3.73 -1.86 8.47
N PRO A 8 -3.37 -0.63 8.09
CA PRO A 8 -4.36 0.40 7.79
C PRO A 8 -5.29 -0.09 6.68
N ILE A 9 -6.56 0.28 6.78
CA ILE A 9 -7.62 -0.16 5.87
C ILE A 9 -8.30 1.07 5.28
N GLY A 10 -8.83 0.95 4.06
CA GLY A 10 -9.60 2.01 3.41
C GLY A 10 -9.05 2.37 2.04
N THR A 11 -9.37 3.58 1.62
CA THR A 11 -8.88 4.20 0.39
C THR A 11 -7.38 4.47 0.47
N ASN A 12 -6.75 4.75 -0.67
CA ASN A 12 -5.36 5.16 -0.72
C ASN A 12 -5.08 6.36 0.21
N ALA A 13 -5.94 7.39 0.20
CA ALA A 13 -5.75 8.56 1.04
C ALA A 13 -5.83 8.23 2.55
N GLU A 14 -6.77 7.37 2.96
CA GLU A 14 -6.89 6.95 4.36
C GLU A 14 -5.68 6.12 4.82
N ILE A 15 -5.19 5.21 3.97
CA ILE A 15 -3.98 4.43 4.24
C ILE A 15 -2.75 5.35 4.31
N THR A 16 -2.65 6.33 3.41
CA THR A 16 -1.56 7.30 3.38
C THR A 16 -1.56 8.18 4.62
N ALA A 17 -2.72 8.68 5.06
CA ALA A 17 -2.85 9.46 6.29
C ALA A 17 -2.41 8.63 7.52
N ALA A 18 -2.82 7.36 7.58
CA ALA A 18 -2.36 6.45 8.63
C ALA A 18 -0.84 6.28 8.61
N LEU A 19 -0.21 6.08 7.43
CA LEU A 19 1.25 6.01 7.30
C LEU A 19 1.95 7.35 7.63
N ALA A 20 1.24 8.46 7.45
CA ALA A 20 1.71 9.81 7.76
C ALA A 20 1.61 10.20 9.25
N GLY A 21 1.16 9.28 10.09
CA GLY A 21 1.07 9.46 11.54
C GLY A 21 -0.33 9.74 12.06
N ASP A 22 -1.36 9.76 11.21
CA ASP A 22 -2.76 9.72 11.66
C ASP A 22 -3.16 8.29 12.07
N ASN A 23 -2.39 7.72 13.00
CA ASN A 23 -2.60 6.41 13.57
C ASN A 23 -2.37 6.42 15.08
N ARG A 24 -2.98 5.46 15.79
CA ARG A 24 -2.86 5.34 17.26
C ARG A 24 -1.50 4.88 17.75
N LEU A 25 -0.62 4.41 16.86
CA LEU A 25 0.70 3.92 17.22
C LEU A 25 1.68 5.09 17.42
N GLY A 26 1.33 6.30 16.97
CA GLY A 26 2.19 7.48 17.07
C GLY A 26 3.43 7.38 16.19
N HIS A 27 3.42 6.51 15.18
CA HIS A 27 4.52 6.32 14.24
C HIS A 27 4.16 6.92 12.89
N ALA A 28 5.04 7.74 12.33
CA ALA A 28 4.90 8.31 10.99
C ALA A 28 6.05 7.82 10.11
N PRO A 29 6.00 6.57 9.59
CA PRO A 29 7.03 6.06 8.70
C PRO A 29 7.13 6.85 7.38
N LEU A 30 6.07 7.55 6.98
CA LEU A 30 6.04 8.41 5.82
C LEU A 30 5.83 9.87 6.27
N PRO A 31 6.74 10.83 6.01
CA PRO A 31 6.46 12.23 6.29
C PRO A 31 5.22 12.73 5.54
N ALA A 32 4.39 13.55 6.18
CA ALA A 32 3.16 14.06 5.55
C ALA A 32 3.42 14.99 4.35
N ASP A 33 4.62 15.58 4.26
CA ASP A 33 5.09 16.43 3.17
C ASP A 33 5.93 15.67 2.13
N HIS A 34 5.88 14.33 2.15
CA HIS A 34 6.66 13.51 1.22
C HIS A 34 6.22 13.74 -0.24
N PRO A 35 7.15 13.91 -1.21
CA PRO A 35 6.83 14.26 -2.60
C PRO A 35 6.04 13.19 -3.37
N ALA A 36 5.95 11.97 -2.82
CA ALA A 36 5.09 10.92 -3.36
C ALA A 36 3.64 11.03 -2.87
N ILE A 37 3.27 12.03 -2.08
CA ILE A 37 1.89 12.30 -1.67
C ILE A 37 1.35 13.42 -2.56
N ASP A 38 0.24 13.20 -3.25
CA ASP A 38 -0.40 14.24 -4.05
C ASP A 38 -1.25 15.21 -3.21
N GLU A 39 -1.79 16.24 -3.85
CA GLU A 39 -2.65 17.24 -3.22
C GLU A 39 -3.96 16.65 -2.65
N GLN A 40 -4.34 15.44 -3.06
CA GLN A 40 -5.50 14.71 -2.54
C GLN A 40 -5.12 13.78 -1.38
N GLY A 41 -3.85 13.79 -0.95
CA GLY A 41 -3.35 12.96 0.15
C GLY A 41 -3.13 11.50 -0.25
N ARG A 42 -3.03 11.19 -1.55
CA ARG A 42 -2.80 9.82 -2.03
C ARG A 42 -1.32 9.55 -2.23
N LEU A 43 -0.86 8.36 -1.85
CA LEU A 43 0.46 7.86 -2.16
C LEU A 43 0.54 7.44 -3.63
N LEU A 44 1.48 8.06 -4.34
CA LEU A 44 1.82 7.83 -5.74
C LEU A 44 2.94 6.80 -5.85
N ASP A 45 2.89 6.01 -6.92
CA ASP A 45 4.00 5.18 -7.35
C ASP A 45 5.11 6.02 -8.02
N ARG A 46 6.16 5.32 -8.48
CA ARG A 46 7.33 5.95 -9.11
C ARG A 46 6.98 6.76 -10.37
N TRP A 47 5.88 6.44 -11.04
CA TRP A 47 5.47 7.06 -12.29
C TRP A 47 4.43 8.17 -12.10
N GLY A 48 4.01 8.41 -10.86
CA GLY A 48 3.07 9.47 -10.49
C GLY A 48 1.61 9.02 -10.49
N THR A 49 1.36 7.71 -10.52
CA THR A 49 0.00 7.16 -10.45
C THR A 49 -0.31 6.72 -9.03
N PRO A 50 -1.49 7.03 -8.46
CA PRO A 50 -1.85 6.55 -7.13
C PRO A 50 -1.82 5.02 -7.05
N PHE A 51 -1.17 4.48 -6.02
CA PHE A 51 -1.20 3.04 -5.73
C PHE A 51 -2.64 2.55 -5.55
N PHE A 52 -2.90 1.31 -5.97
CA PHE A 52 -4.12 0.59 -5.64
C PHE A 52 -3.85 -0.37 -4.47
N PHE A 53 -4.51 -0.14 -3.34
CA PHE A 53 -4.45 -1.00 -2.17
C PHE A 53 -5.63 -1.97 -2.20
N HIS A 54 -5.34 -3.27 -2.31
CA HIS A 54 -6.34 -4.33 -2.31
C HIS A 54 -6.22 -5.14 -1.02
N GLN A 55 -7.14 -4.89 -0.08
CA GLN A 55 -7.15 -5.62 1.18
C GLN A 55 -7.81 -6.99 1.00
N LEU A 56 -7.02 -8.05 1.21
CA LEU A 56 -7.49 -9.44 1.12
C LEU A 56 -8.02 -9.96 2.47
N SER A 57 -7.37 -9.57 3.56
CA SER A 57 -7.76 -9.93 4.93
C SER A 57 -7.34 -8.84 5.93
N ARG A 58 -7.53 -9.08 7.23
CA ARG A 58 -7.09 -8.15 8.29
C ARG A 58 -5.58 -7.87 8.26
N ASP A 59 -4.81 -8.85 7.84
CA ASP A 59 -3.35 -8.92 7.91
C ASP A 59 -2.67 -9.10 6.54
N ARG A 60 -3.45 -9.20 5.46
CA ARG A 60 -2.94 -9.31 4.09
C ARG A 60 -3.51 -8.23 3.19
N MET A 61 -2.62 -7.59 2.46
CA MET A 61 -2.92 -6.56 1.48
C MET A 61 -1.99 -6.73 0.29
N ASP A 62 -2.56 -6.66 -0.90
CA ASP A 62 -1.81 -6.49 -2.13
C ASP A 62 -1.76 -4.99 -2.47
N ILE A 63 -0.61 -4.55 -2.95
CA ILE A 63 -0.35 -3.18 -3.38
C ILE A 63 0.03 -3.24 -4.85
N ARG A 64 -0.66 -2.47 -5.68
CA ARG A 64 -0.44 -2.43 -7.13
C ARG A 64 -0.03 -1.04 -7.58
N SER A 65 1.10 -0.96 -8.29
CA SER A 65 1.52 0.21 -9.07
C SER A 65 1.05 0.04 -10.51
N ALA A 66 0.66 1.14 -11.14
CA ALA A 66 0.18 1.18 -12.52
C ALA A 66 1.30 1.18 -13.58
N GLY A 67 2.55 0.94 -13.15
CA GLY A 67 3.68 0.84 -14.06
C GLY A 67 3.99 2.11 -14.87
N PRO A 68 4.93 1.99 -15.81
CA PRO A 68 5.27 3.04 -16.77
C PRO A 68 4.10 3.59 -17.60
N ASP A 69 3.11 2.75 -17.95
CA ASP A 69 2.00 3.15 -18.82
C ASP A 69 0.90 3.95 -18.09
N ARG A 70 0.93 3.91 -16.74
CA ARG A 70 0.05 4.62 -15.81
C ARG A 70 -1.42 4.21 -15.85
N HIS A 71 -1.73 3.05 -16.40
CA HIS A 71 -3.07 2.48 -16.43
C HIS A 71 -3.10 1.24 -15.55
N LEU A 72 -4.02 1.20 -14.59
CA LEU A 72 -4.18 0.00 -13.77
C LEU A 72 -4.76 -1.15 -14.60
N PHE A 73 -4.35 -2.36 -14.22
CA PHE A 73 -4.79 -3.63 -14.78
C PHE A 73 -4.31 -3.90 -16.20
N THR A 74 -3.09 -3.44 -16.50
CA THR A 74 -2.31 -3.74 -17.70
C THR A 74 -1.16 -4.70 -17.38
N ASP A 75 -0.41 -5.10 -18.39
CA ASP A 75 0.67 -6.08 -18.27
C ASP A 75 1.92 -5.53 -17.57
N ASP A 76 2.08 -4.22 -17.46
CA ASP A 76 3.23 -3.57 -16.81
C ASP A 76 3.00 -3.19 -15.34
N ASP A 77 1.82 -3.51 -14.80
CA ASP A 77 1.52 -3.38 -13.39
C ASP A 77 2.48 -4.20 -12.52
N ILE A 78 2.92 -3.59 -11.41
CA ILE A 78 3.74 -4.27 -10.41
C ILE A 78 2.89 -4.49 -9.16
N VAL A 79 2.80 -5.75 -8.73
CA VAL A 79 2.01 -6.15 -7.55
C VAL A 79 2.94 -6.64 -6.45
N TRP A 80 2.71 -6.18 -5.23
CA TRP A 80 3.40 -6.63 -4.03
C TRP A 80 2.40 -7.06 -2.93
N PRO A 81 2.59 -8.22 -2.27
CA PRO A 81 3.56 -9.26 -2.62
C PRO A 81 3.28 -9.81 -4.02
N ASP A 82 4.32 -10.37 -4.65
CA ASP A 82 4.16 -11.05 -5.93
C ASP A 82 3.04 -12.10 -5.81
N PRO A 83 2.01 -12.10 -6.68
CA PRO A 83 0.88 -13.02 -6.58
C PRO A 83 1.31 -14.51 -6.61
N GLU A 84 2.43 -14.84 -7.26
CA GLU A 84 2.99 -16.19 -7.24
C GLU A 84 3.54 -16.54 -5.84
N VAL A 85 4.13 -15.57 -5.14
CA VAL A 85 4.61 -15.72 -3.76
C VAL A 85 3.47 -15.69 -2.75
N ALA A 86 2.42 -14.91 -2.98
CA ALA A 86 1.28 -14.77 -2.08
C ALA A 86 0.44 -16.06 -1.95
N THR A 87 0.45 -16.89 -3.00
CA THR A 87 -0.25 -18.18 -3.06
C THR A 87 0.64 -19.37 -2.68
N ALA A 88 1.96 -19.19 -2.65
CA ALA A 88 2.89 -20.21 -2.20
C ALA A 88 2.71 -20.48 -0.69
N PRO A 89 2.81 -21.75 -0.24
CA PRO A 89 2.88 -22.05 1.18
C PRO A 89 4.12 -21.36 1.79
N PRO A 90 4.05 -20.86 3.05
CA PRO A 90 5.18 -20.21 3.68
C PRO A 90 6.40 -21.14 3.67
N PRO A 91 7.62 -20.62 3.46
CA PRO A 91 8.82 -21.45 3.50
C PRO A 91 8.90 -22.16 4.86
N PRO A 92 9.39 -23.42 4.91
CA PRO A 92 9.55 -24.13 6.18
C PRO A 92 10.43 -23.30 7.12
N ALA A 93 10.04 -23.24 8.40
CA ALA A 93 10.83 -22.57 9.43
C ALA A 93 12.24 -23.19 9.51
N PRO A 94 13.29 -22.38 9.81
CA PRO A 94 14.65 -22.88 9.96
C PRO A 94 14.79 -23.92 11.08
#